data_AF-A0A6P3XAS3-F1
#
_entry.id   AF-A0A6P3XAS3-F1
#
_cell.length_a   1.000
_cell.length_b   1.000
_cell.length_c   1.000
_cell.angle_alpha   90.00
_cell.angle_beta   90.00
_cell.angle_gamma   90.00
#
_symmetry.space_group_name_H-M   'P 1'
#
loop_
_entity.id
_entity.type
_entity.pdbx_description
1 polymer ?
#
loop_
_entity_poly.entity_id
_entity_poly.type
_entity_poly.pdbx_seq_one_letter_code
_entity_poly.pdbx_strand_id
1 'polypeptide(L)'
;MRTDITDPWRGTGTAITDDEPNDRFEDSFLDKDFDHQRLSDSEQYLQKLYSRLKVLQGGTTKKDLVTSLSVAKEDCIARLIISGNNPQSEEEAELASNPLIRHIAPHLQALTASELVHLLKADVLQVTTEAEQDITEETETNQTLTEHKSDNKNN
;
A
#
# COMPACT_ATOMS: atom_id res chain seq x y z
N MET A 1 -1.66 30.63 0.55
CA MET A 1 -1.11 30.27 -0.76
C MET A 1 -2.28 29.99 -1.68
N ARG A 2 -2.56 30.86 -2.66
CA ARG A 2 -3.56 30.61 -3.69
C ARG A 2 -2.83 29.92 -4.84
N THR A 3 -3.26 28.72 -5.21
CA THR A 3 -2.72 28.01 -6.37
C THR A 3 -3.48 28.49 -7.60
N ASP A 4 -2.80 29.25 -8.44
CA ASP A 4 -3.33 29.66 -9.74
C ASP A 4 -3.52 28.40 -10.59
N ILE A 5 -4.79 28.07 -10.85
CA ILE A 5 -5.17 26.97 -11.73
C ILE A 5 -4.91 27.47 -13.15
N THR A 6 -3.73 27.15 -13.67
CA THR A 6 -3.40 27.39 -15.07
C THR A 6 -4.14 26.35 -15.88
N ASP A 7 -5.08 26.81 -16.70
CA ASP A 7 -5.84 25.95 -17.61
C ASP A 7 -4.88 25.36 -18.67
N PRO A 8 -4.66 24.03 -18.70
CA PRO A 8 -3.71 23.39 -19.60
C PRO A 8 -4.13 23.46 -21.08
N TRP A 9 -5.33 23.96 -21.38
CA TRP A 9 -5.83 24.12 -22.75
C TRP A 9 -5.57 25.50 -23.36
N ARG A 10 -5.13 26.49 -22.57
CA ARG A 10 -4.69 27.79 -23.14
C ARG A 10 -3.24 27.68 -23.58
N GLY A 11 -3.07 27.28 -24.85
CA GLY A 11 -1.78 27.21 -25.52
C GLY A 11 -0.99 28.52 -25.38
N THR A 12 0.25 28.41 -24.92
CA THR A 12 1.18 29.52 -24.80
C THR A 12 1.79 29.82 -26.17
N GLY A 13 1.47 30.99 -26.71
CA GLY A 13 2.34 31.77 -27.60
C GLY A 13 2.23 31.52 -29.10
N THR A 14 1.60 32.47 -29.79
CA THR A 14 2.20 33.13 -30.97
C THR A 14 1.63 34.54 -31.07
N ALA A 15 2.50 35.53 -31.15
CA ALA A 15 2.15 36.91 -31.48
C ALA A 15 1.55 36.94 -32.89
N ILE A 16 0.26 37.26 -32.98
CA ILE A 16 -0.40 37.62 -34.23
C ILE A 16 -0.88 39.05 -34.03
N THR A 17 -0.43 39.90 -34.95
CA THR A 17 -0.68 41.33 -35.07
C THR A 17 -2.16 41.69 -35.05
N ASP A 18 -2.47 42.88 -34.54
CA ASP A 18 -3.78 43.54 -34.49
C ASP A 18 -4.71 43.18 -35.66
N ASP A 19 -5.60 42.23 -35.39
CA ASP A 19 -7.03 42.36 -35.62
C ASP A 19 -7.70 41.49 -34.55
N GLU A 20 -8.55 42.12 -33.75
CA GLU A 20 -9.42 41.60 -32.67
C GLU A 20 -9.37 40.08 -32.40
N PRO A 21 -9.00 39.61 -31.19
CA PRO A 21 -8.98 38.19 -30.88
C PRO A 21 -10.41 37.66 -30.88
N ASN A 22 -10.79 37.04 -31.99
CA ASN A 22 -12.02 36.27 -32.09
C ASN A 22 -11.85 34.99 -31.24
N ASP A 23 -12.00 35.12 -29.91
CA ASP A 23 -11.96 34.03 -28.90
C ASP A 23 -13.25 33.17 -28.98
N ARG A 24 -13.82 33.02 -30.18
CA ARG A 24 -14.93 32.13 -30.47
C ARG A 24 -14.39 30.99 -31.31
N PHE A 25 -14.60 29.77 -30.83
CA PHE A 25 -14.47 28.56 -31.64
C PHE A 25 -15.06 28.81 -33.02
N GLU A 26 -14.25 28.66 -34.06
CA GLU A 26 -14.72 28.63 -35.44
C GLU A 26 -15.62 27.40 -35.58
N ASP A 27 -16.92 27.60 -35.40
CA ASP A 27 -17.93 26.57 -35.53
C ASP A 27 -18.03 26.21 -37.03
N SER A 28 -17.08 25.40 -37.51
CA SER A 28 -16.97 24.93 -38.90
C SER A 28 -18.17 24.06 -39.33
N PHE A 29 -19.14 23.87 -38.44
CA PHE A 29 -20.41 23.18 -38.66
C PHE A 29 -21.57 24.14 -38.96
N LEU A 30 -21.35 25.46 -38.87
CA LEU A 30 -22.34 26.49 -39.15
C LEU A 30 -21.94 27.28 -40.40
N ASP A 31 -21.74 26.57 -41.52
CA ASP A 31 -21.77 27.20 -42.82
C ASP A 31 -23.16 27.83 -43.00
N LYS A 32 -23.21 29.17 -42.95
CA LYS A 32 -24.45 29.97 -42.97
C LYS A 32 -25.28 29.79 -44.26
N ASP A 33 -24.73 29.09 -45.25
CA ASP A 33 -25.32 28.86 -46.57
C ASP A 33 -25.98 27.48 -46.73
N PHE A 34 -25.91 26.62 -45.71
CA PHE A 34 -26.66 25.37 -45.72
C PHE A 34 -27.83 25.46 -44.75
N ASP A 35 -29.04 25.48 -45.32
CA ASP A 35 -30.25 25.06 -44.63
C ASP A 35 -30.11 23.56 -44.30
N HIS A 36 -29.34 23.23 -43.26
CA HIS A 36 -29.24 21.87 -42.76
C HIS A 36 -30.59 21.49 -42.18
N GLN A 37 -31.45 20.95 -43.06
CA GLN A 37 -32.74 20.45 -42.68
C GLN A 37 -32.53 19.35 -41.63
N ARG A 38 -33.03 19.61 -40.43
CA ARG A 38 -32.95 18.70 -39.30
C ARG A 38 -33.42 17.32 -39.73
N LEU A 39 -32.59 16.30 -39.51
CA LEU A 39 -32.89 14.91 -39.84
C LEU A 39 -34.30 14.54 -39.34
N SER A 40 -35.08 13.90 -40.20
CA SER A 40 -36.50 13.61 -39.96
C SER A 40 -36.76 12.75 -38.72
N ASP A 41 -35.76 11.99 -38.27
CA ASP A 41 -35.81 11.10 -37.11
C ASP A 41 -35.10 11.67 -35.86
N SER A 42 -34.51 12.86 -35.95
CA SER A 42 -33.69 13.44 -34.86
C SER A 42 -34.46 13.59 -33.54
N GLU A 43 -35.76 13.88 -33.60
CA GLU A 43 -36.61 13.98 -32.41
C GLU A 43 -36.83 12.60 -31.76
N GLN A 44 -37.09 11.57 -32.57
CA GLN A 44 -37.24 10.19 -32.09
C GLN A 44 -35.94 9.67 -31.47
N TYR A 45 -34.81 9.99 -32.11
CA TYR A 45 -33.49 9.64 -31.60
C TYR A 45 -33.21 10.30 -30.24
N LEU A 46 -33.47 11.60 -30.11
CA LEU A 46 -33.30 12.33 -28.84
C LEU A 46 -34.22 11.78 -27.75
N GLN A 47 -35.49 11.50 -28.05
CA GLN A 47 -36.40 10.88 -27.08
C GLN A 47 -35.89 9.52 -26.60
N LYS A 48 -35.36 8.68 -27.52
CA LYS A 48 -34.75 7.40 -27.16
C LYS A 48 -33.53 7.59 -26.27
N LEU A 49 -32.69 8.59 -26.56
CA LEU A 49 -31.52 8.93 -25.75
C LEU A 49 -31.91 9.37 -24.33
N TYR A 50 -32.89 10.27 -24.21
CA TYR A 50 -33.40 10.71 -22.92
C TYR A 50 -34.08 9.59 -22.12
N SER A 51 -34.80 8.68 -22.79
CA SER A 51 -35.42 7.53 -22.12
C SER A 51 -34.37 6.60 -21.51
N ARG A 52 -33.28 6.31 -22.23
CA ARG A 52 -32.14 5.53 -21.72
C ARG A 52 -31.43 6.25 -20.58
N LEU A 53 -31.19 7.54 -20.73
CA LEU A 53 -30.53 8.35 -19.70
C LEU A 53 -31.36 8.40 -18.41
N LYS A 54 -32.69 8.47 -18.52
CA LYS A 54 -33.60 8.42 -17.37
C LYS A 54 -33.59 7.07 -16.66
N VAL A 55 -33.45 5.96 -17.40
CA VAL A 55 -33.28 4.63 -16.81
C VAL A 55 -31.95 4.53 -16.05
N LEU A 56 -30.87 5.07 -16.61
CA LEU A 56 -29.55 5.07 -15.98
C LEU A 56 -29.49 5.97 -14.74
N GLN A 57 -30.02 7.20 -14.82
CA GLN A 57 -30.10 8.11 -13.68
C GLN A 57 -31.12 7.67 -12.62
N GLY A 58 -32.21 7.01 -13.03
CA GLY A 58 -33.21 6.45 -12.13
C GLY A 58 -32.79 5.14 -11.45
N GLY A 59 -31.81 4.43 -12.03
CA GLY A 59 -31.33 3.13 -11.54
C GLY A 59 -30.21 3.20 -10.50
N THR A 60 -29.62 4.37 -10.27
CA THR A 60 -28.64 4.58 -9.20
C THR A 60 -29.23 5.50 -8.15
N THR A 61 -30.04 4.96 -7.26
CA THR A 61 -30.52 5.74 -6.12
C THR A 61 -29.36 6.02 -5.17
N LYS A 62 -29.48 7.05 -4.33
CA LYS A 62 -28.51 7.31 -3.23
C LYS A 62 -28.29 6.05 -2.37
N LYS A 63 -29.31 5.20 -2.24
CA LYS A 63 -29.21 3.92 -1.55
C LYS A 63 -28.29 2.95 -2.28
N ASP A 64 -28.43 2.81 -3.61
CA ASP A 64 -27.57 1.95 -4.44
C ASP A 64 -26.10 2.37 -4.37
N LEU A 65 -25.83 3.68 -4.38
CA LEU A 65 -24.49 4.22 -4.19
C LEU A 65 -23.94 3.88 -2.80
N VAL A 66 -24.73 4.07 -1.75
CA VAL A 66 -24.31 3.74 -0.37
C VAL A 66 -24.06 2.24 -0.22
N THR A 67 -24.89 1.36 -0.80
CA THR A 67 -24.63 -0.09 -0.81
C THR A 67 -23.38 -0.44 -1.61
N SER A 68 -23.16 0.18 -2.78
CA SER A 68 -21.95 -0.04 -3.58
C SER A 68 -20.70 0.37 -2.81
N LEU A 69 -20.73 1.51 -2.12
CA LEU A 69 -19.63 1.97 -1.28
C LEU A 69 -19.42 1.06 -0.06
N SER A 70 -20.49 0.55 0.54
CA SER A 70 -20.41 -0.40 1.66
C SER A 70 -19.76 -1.71 1.23
N VAL A 71 -20.13 -2.24 0.05
CA VAL A 71 -19.53 -3.45 -0.52
C VAL A 71 -18.05 -3.23 -0.81
N ALA A 72 -17.69 -2.10 -1.43
CA ALA A 72 -16.30 -1.76 -1.73
C ALA A 72 -15.45 -1.61 -0.45
N LYS A 73 -16.02 -1.04 0.62
CA LYS A 73 -15.35 -0.92 1.93
C LYS A 73 -15.05 -2.30 2.52
N GLU A 74 -16.04 -3.18 2.52
CA GLU A 74 -15.91 -4.53 3.10
C GLU A 74 -14.87 -5.36 2.34
N ASP A 75 -14.92 -5.33 1.01
CA ASP A 75 -13.96 -5.99 0.13
C ASP A 75 -12.52 -5.47 0.34
N CYS A 76 -12.36 -4.15 0.55
CA CYS A 76 -11.07 -3.57 0.90
C CYS A 76 -10.53 -4.07 2.25
N ILE A 77 -11.39 -4.13 3.28
CA ILE A 77 -11.03 -4.64 4.60
C ILE A 77 -10.64 -6.12 4.51
N ALA A 78 -11.42 -6.94 3.79
CA ALA A 78 -11.12 -8.34 3.58
C ALA A 78 -9.75 -8.54 2.92
N ARG A 79 -9.44 -7.78 1.87
CA ARG A 79 -8.10 -7.78 1.24
C ARG A 79 -7.00 -7.40 2.22
N LEU A 80 -7.22 -6.38 3.05
CA LEU A 80 -6.21 -5.92 4.01
C LEU A 80 -5.92 -7.00 5.07
N ILE A 81 -6.95 -7.67 5.57
CA ILE A 81 -6.82 -8.77 6.53
C ILE A 81 -6.09 -9.96 5.90
N ILE A 82 -6.47 -10.34 4.67
CA ILE A 82 -5.85 -11.45 3.94
C ILE A 82 -4.38 -11.14 3.63
N SER A 83 -4.10 -9.93 3.14
CA SER A 83 -2.73 -9.50 2.80
C SER A 83 -1.86 -9.34 4.06
N GLY A 84 -2.44 -8.85 5.16
CA GLY A 84 -1.77 -8.75 6.46
C GLY A 84 -1.46 -10.11 7.09
N ASN A 85 -2.04 -11.20 6.58
CA ASN A 85 -1.81 -12.56 7.07
C ASN A 85 -0.86 -13.39 6.18
N ASN A 86 -0.26 -12.79 5.14
CA ASN A 86 0.78 -13.44 4.35
C ASN A 86 2.13 -12.81 4.70
N PRO A 87 2.86 -13.35 5.70
CA PRO A 87 4.17 -12.82 6.08
C PRO A 87 5.21 -13.01 4.97
N GLN A 88 5.00 -13.94 4.05
CA GLN A 88 5.85 -14.09 2.87
C GLN A 88 5.44 -13.10 1.79
N SER A 89 6.00 -11.89 1.90
CA SER A 89 6.16 -11.00 0.74
C SER A 89 6.81 -11.78 -0.41
N GLU A 90 6.46 -11.44 -1.66
CA GLU A 90 7.15 -11.97 -2.85
C GLU A 90 8.68 -11.85 -2.72
N GLU A 91 9.14 -10.77 -2.08
CA GLU A 91 10.55 -10.53 -1.73
C GLU A 91 11.13 -11.61 -0.79
N GLU A 92 10.37 -12.12 0.18
CA GLU A 92 10.85 -13.21 1.05
C GLU A 92 10.98 -14.54 0.29
N ALA A 93 10.06 -14.81 -0.65
CA ALA A 93 10.09 -16.01 -1.47
C ALA A 93 11.31 -16.01 -2.41
N GLU A 94 11.64 -14.85 -2.97
CA GLU A 94 12.86 -14.66 -3.77
C GLU A 94 14.13 -14.84 -2.95
N LEU A 95 14.17 -14.27 -1.74
CA LEU A 95 15.30 -14.44 -0.82
C LEU A 95 15.50 -15.90 -0.43
N ALA A 96 14.43 -16.69 -0.28
CA ALA A 96 14.49 -18.12 0.05
C ALA A 96 14.76 -19.04 -1.16
N SER A 97 14.78 -18.51 -2.39
CA SER A 97 14.78 -19.31 -3.63
C SER A 97 16.03 -20.17 -3.86
N ASN A 98 17.20 -19.76 -3.33
CA ASN A 98 18.45 -20.49 -3.51
C ASN A 98 19.06 -20.98 -2.17
N PRO A 99 18.67 -22.18 -1.70
CA PRO A 99 19.12 -22.71 -0.42
C PRO A 99 20.61 -23.10 -0.43
N LEU A 100 21.18 -23.44 -1.59
CA LEU A 100 22.59 -23.82 -1.69
C LEU A 100 23.51 -22.63 -1.42
N ILE A 101 23.23 -21.48 -2.04
CA ILE A 101 24.03 -20.27 -1.82
C ILE A 101 23.90 -19.81 -0.37
N ARG A 102 22.71 -19.96 0.24
CA ARG A 102 22.48 -19.65 1.66
C ARG A 102 23.37 -20.47 2.58
N HIS A 103 23.63 -21.73 2.23
CA HIS A 103 24.49 -22.61 3.02
C HIS A 103 25.98 -22.30 2.86
N ILE A 104 26.43 -21.99 1.64
CA ILE A 104 27.86 -21.82 1.34
C ILE A 104 28.35 -20.39 1.65
N ALA A 105 27.51 -19.38 1.44
CA ALA A 105 27.87 -17.97 1.63
C ALA A 105 26.72 -17.20 2.33
N PRO A 106 26.36 -17.56 3.56
CA PRO A 106 25.23 -16.93 4.28
C PRO A 106 25.43 -15.42 4.48
N HIS A 107 26.67 -14.97 4.68
CA HIS A 107 27.01 -13.56 4.90
C HIS A 107 26.79 -12.64 3.68
N LEU A 108 26.59 -13.21 2.49
CA LEU A 108 26.29 -12.45 1.27
C LEU A 108 24.79 -12.34 0.99
N GLN A 109 23.96 -13.01 1.78
CA GLN A 109 22.51 -13.01 1.60
C GLN A 109 21.83 -12.16 2.68
N ALA A 110 20.75 -11.48 2.28
CA ALA A 110 19.89 -10.81 3.24
C ALA A 110 19.07 -11.84 4.04
N LEU A 111 18.83 -11.53 5.32
CA LEU A 111 18.02 -12.35 6.22
C LEU A 111 16.52 -12.19 5.90
N THR A 112 15.78 -13.30 5.90
CA THR A 112 14.31 -13.26 5.90
C THR A 112 13.79 -12.81 7.27
N ALA A 113 12.56 -12.30 7.34
CA ALA A 113 11.96 -11.91 8.61
C ALA A 113 11.83 -13.12 9.55
N SER A 114 11.58 -14.31 9.00
CA SER A 114 11.56 -15.54 9.79
C SER A 114 12.91 -15.85 10.44
N GLU A 115 14.01 -15.71 9.72
CA GLU A 115 15.38 -15.92 10.24
C GLU A 115 15.75 -14.86 11.26
N LEU A 116 15.40 -13.59 11.00
CA LEU A 116 15.64 -12.49 11.93
C LEU A 116 14.96 -12.73 13.29
N VAL A 117 13.71 -13.22 13.27
CA VAL A 117 12.99 -13.58 14.51
C VAL A 117 13.70 -14.70 15.27
N HIS A 118 14.21 -15.72 14.57
CA HIS A 118 14.97 -16.80 15.23
C HIS A 118 16.28 -16.28 15.83
N LEU A 119 16.99 -15.39 15.15
CA LEU A 119 18.22 -14.79 15.64
C LEU A 119 17.96 -13.95 16.91
N LEU A 120 16.95 -13.08 16.88
CA LEU A 120 16.57 -12.27 18.05
C LEU A 120 16.15 -13.12 19.24
N LYS A 121 15.44 -14.24 19.00
CA LYS A 121 15.09 -15.19 20.07
C LYS A 121 16.33 -15.84 20.67
N ALA A 122 17.32 -16.20 19.84
CA ALA A 122 18.57 -16.77 20.31
C ALA A 122 19.36 -15.77 21.17
N ASP A 123 19.43 -14.51 20.75
CA ASP A 123 20.10 -13.45 21.52
C ASP A 123 19.45 -13.25 22.90
N VAL A 124 18.11 -13.19 22.96
CA VAL A 124 17.40 -13.09 24.24
C VAL A 124 17.67 -14.30 25.13
N LEU A 125 17.65 -15.51 24.56
CA LEU A 125 17.95 -16.73 25.31
C LEU A 125 19.39 -16.75 25.82
N GLN A 126 20.35 -16.31 25.00
CA GLN A 126 21.75 -16.21 25.40
C GLN A 126 21.93 -15.29 26.61
N VAL A 127 21.31 -14.11 26.58
CA VAL A 127 21.33 -13.18 27.71
C VAL A 127 20.74 -13.82 28.97
N THR A 128 19.65 -14.58 28.84
CA THR A 128 19.06 -15.27 30.00
C THR A 128 19.95 -16.41 30.52
N THR A 129 20.60 -17.17 29.64
CA THR A 129 21.48 -18.28 30.06
C THR A 129 22.78 -17.79 30.67
N GLU A 130 23.35 -16.70 30.18
CA GLU A 130 24.53 -16.06 30.77
C GLU A 130 24.20 -15.51 32.16
N ALA A 131 23.03 -14.88 32.33
CA ALA A 131 22.56 -14.42 33.64
C ALA A 131 22.32 -15.58 34.63
N GLU A 132 21.78 -16.72 34.16
CA GLU A 132 21.61 -17.91 35.01
C GLU A 132 22.96 -18.55 35.38
N GLN A 133 23.94 -18.56 34.47
CA GLN A 133 25.29 -19.07 34.75
C GLN A 133 26.03 -18.21 35.77
N ASP A 134 25.96 -16.88 35.68
CA ASP A 134 26.57 -15.97 36.67
C ASP A 134 25.99 -16.18 38.08
N ILE A 135 24.69 -16.46 38.20
CA ILE A 135 24.03 -16.78 39.49
C ILE A 135 24.50 -18.14 40.04
N THR A 136 24.82 -19.09 39.15
CA THR A 136 25.25 -20.44 39.55
C THR A 136 26.73 -20.46 39.96
N GLU A 137 27.60 -19.69 39.29
CA GLU A 137 29.02 -19.56 39.67
C GLU A 137 29.24 -18.78 40.98
N GLU A 138 28.37 -17.79 41.29
CA GLU A 138 28.39 -17.09 42.57
C GLU A 138 27.87 -17.95 43.75
N THR A 139 27.07 -19.00 43.49
CA THR A 139 26.55 -19.88 44.56
C THR A 139 27.46 -21.08 44.84
N GLU A 140 28.25 -21.54 43.86
CA GLU A 140 29.21 -22.65 44.06
C GLU A 140 30.52 -22.21 44.75
N THR A 141 30.96 -20.96 44.54
CA THR A 141 32.16 -20.41 45.21
C THR A 141 31.96 -20.09 46.70
N ASN A 142 30.71 -19.92 47.14
CA ASN A 142 30.37 -19.65 48.54
C ASN A 142 30.14 -20.93 49.38
N GLN A 143 29.91 -22.10 48.76
CA GLN A 143 29.75 -23.35 49.51
C GLN A 143 31.09 -24.03 49.84
N THR A 144 32.08 -23.97 48.94
CA THR A 144 33.41 -24.59 49.17
C THR A 144 34.28 -23.84 50.19
N LEU A 145 33.96 -22.60 50.56
CA LEU A 145 34.71 -21.84 51.56
C LEU A 145 34.28 -22.11 53.02
N THR A 146 33.14 -22.79 53.24
CA THR A 146 32.60 -23.00 54.59
C THR A 146 32.89 -24.36 55.23
N GLU A 147 33.38 -25.35 54.47
CA GLU A 147 33.67 -26.70 55.03
C GLU A 147 35.07 -26.86 55.65
N HIS A 148 36.02 -25.93 55.46
CA HIS A 148 37.40 -26.11 55.94
C HIS A 148 37.75 -25.44 57.29
N LYS A 149 36.79 -24.87 58.03
CA LYS A 149 37.06 -24.12 59.27
C LYS A 149 36.34 -24.63 60.53
N SER A 150 36.10 -25.93 60.61
CA SER A 150 35.53 -26.55 61.82
C SER A 150 36.22 -27.88 62.08
N ASP A 151 37.49 -27.86 62.50
CA ASP A 151 38.10 -28.94 63.30
C ASP A 151 39.52 -28.55 63.72
N ASN A 152 39.64 -27.64 64.69
CA ASN A 152 40.81 -27.66 65.58
C ASN A 152 40.49 -26.96 66.91
N LYS A 153 39.78 -27.66 67.79
CA LYS A 153 39.80 -27.38 69.23
C LYS A 153 39.53 -28.65 70.01
N ASN A 154 40.47 -28.96 70.90
CA ASN A 154 40.42 -29.93 72.00
C ASN A 154 41.03 -31.32 71.70
N ASN A 155 42.34 -31.47 71.95
CA ASN A 155 42.86 -32.06 73.19
C ASN A 155 44.40 -32.00 73.24
#